data_AF-A0A5D2D893-F1
#
_entry.id   AF-A0A5D2D893-F1
#
_cell.length_a   1.000
_cell.length_b   1.000
_cell.length_c   1.000
_cell.angle_alpha   90.00
_cell.angle_beta   90.00
_cell.angle_gamma   90.00
#
_symmetry.space_group_name_H-M   'P 1'
#
loop_
_entity.id
_entity.type
_entity.pdbx_description
1 polymer ?
#
loop_
_entity_poly.entity_id
_entity_poly.type
_entity_poly.pdbx_seq_one_letter_code
_entity_poly.pdbx_strand_id
1 'polypeptide(L)' 'MKTLSFSAILLVLLFISAGTELKMANAIGSCDVFGHSGGCEINECFNACRAKLGQDAHGFCYTIKTPNDTCMCRHPC' A
#
# COMPACT_ATOMS: atom_id res chain seq x y z
N MET A 1 44.05 20.16 -19.45
CA MET A 1 42.87 19.65 -18.72
C MET A 1 41.81 19.30 -19.76
N LYS A 2 41.40 18.04 -19.88
CA LYS A 2 40.38 17.61 -20.86
C LYS A 2 39.02 18.11 -20.38
N THR A 3 38.42 19.02 -21.12
CA THR A 3 37.06 19.52 -20.87
C THR A 3 36.09 18.36 -21.11
N LEU A 4 35.38 17.95 -20.06
CA LEU A 4 34.31 16.98 -20.19
C LEU A 4 33.21 17.60 -21.06
N SER A 5 32.76 16.84 -22.06
CA SER A 5 31.67 17.28 -22.95
C SER A 5 30.43 17.59 -22.11
N PHE A 6 29.78 18.72 -22.39
CA PHE A 6 28.55 19.13 -21.73
C PHE A 6 27.46 18.05 -21.78
N SER A 7 27.42 17.29 -22.87
CA SER A 7 26.51 16.15 -23.04
C SER A 7 26.77 15.03 -22.03
N ALA A 8 28.02 14.79 -21.63
CA ALA A 8 28.36 13.77 -20.63
C ALA A 8 27.88 14.18 -19.23
N ILE A 9 27.96 15.47 -18.90
CA ILE A 9 27.48 16.02 -17.63
C ILE A 9 25.96 15.88 -17.55
N LEU A 10 25.26 16.23 -18.64
CA LEU A 10 23.80 16.13 -18.71
C LEU A 10 23.32 14.68 -18.55
N LEU A 11 24.00 13.73 -19.19
CA LEU A 11 23.65 12.30 -19.09
C LEU A 11 23.81 11.79 -17.65
N VAL A 12 24.90 12.13 -16.97
CA VAL A 12 25.13 11.73 -15.56
C VAL A 12 24.02 12.28 -14.65
N LEU A 13 23.61 13.55 -14.85
CA LEU A 13 22.52 14.15 -14.08
C LEU A 13 21.18 13.42 -14.29
N LEU A 14 20.87 13.02 -15.54
CA LEU A 14 19.66 12.27 -15.86
C LEU A 14 19.67 10.85 -15.25
N PHE A 15 20.83 10.18 -15.23
CA PHE A 15 20.96 8.87 -14.56
C PHE A 15 20.75 8.98 -13.04
N ILE A 16 21.23 10.05 -12.40
CA ILE A 16 21.01 10.27 -10.97
C ILE A 16 19.54 10.57 -10.68
N SER A 17 18.85 11.35 -11.53
CA SER A 17 17.43 11.67 -11.33
C SER A 17 16.50 10.49 -11.61
N ALA A 18 16.88 9.54 -12.47
CA ALA A 18 16.08 8.35 -12.76
C ALA A 18 16.25 7.21 -11.72
N GLY A 19 17.24 7.31 -10.84
CA GLY A 19 17.69 6.20 -9.99
C GLY A 19 17.08 6.11 -8.58
N THR A 20 16.13 6.97 -8.19
CA THR A 20 15.65 7.02 -6.79
C THR A 20 14.13 7.05 -6.65
N GLU A 21 13.41 6.25 -7.44
CA GLU A 21 12.03 5.87 -7.11
C GLU A 21 11.85 4.35 -7.11
N LEU A 22 12.81 3.64 -6.52
CA LEU A 22 12.46 2.38 -5.85
C LEU A 22 11.73 2.79 -4.57
N LYS A 23 10.42 3.05 -4.69
CA LYS A 23 9.50 2.74 -3.60
C LYS A 23 9.82 1.30 -3.23
N MET A 24 10.61 1.13 -2.17
CA MET A 24 10.67 -0.14 -1.48
C MET A 24 9.23 -0.42 -1.11
N ALA A 25 8.56 -1.24 -1.93
CA ALA A 25 7.38 -1.97 -1.52
C ALA A 25 7.90 -2.75 -0.31
N ASN A 26 7.71 -2.14 0.85
CA ASN A 26 8.12 -2.71 2.11
C ASN A 26 7.41 -4.06 2.11
N ALA A 27 8.14 -5.15 1.92
CA ALA A 27 7.61 -6.49 2.06
C ALA A 27 7.44 -6.77 3.56
N ILE A 28 6.81 -5.82 4.27
CA ILE A 28 6.03 -6.14 5.45
C ILE A 28 4.96 -7.07 4.88
N GLY A 29 4.91 -8.30 5.35
CA GLY A 29 3.87 -9.23 4.97
C GLY A 29 2.48 -8.60 5.17
N SER A 30 1.50 -9.20 4.51
CA SER A 30 0.10 -8.78 4.67
C SER A 30 -0.60 -9.84 5.50
N CYS A 31 -1.03 -9.46 6.70
CA CYS A 31 -1.90 -10.29 7.53
C CYS A 31 -3.34 -9.94 7.23
N ASP A 32 -4.16 -10.99 7.16
CA ASP A 32 -5.59 -10.92 7.01
C ASP A 32 -6.23 -11.30 8.36
N VAL A 33 -7.05 -10.40 8.93
CA VAL A 33 -7.80 -10.65 10.17
C VAL A 33 -9.27 -10.30 10.04
N PHE A 34 -10.11 -11.00 10.79
CA PHE A 34 -11.54 -10.75 10.82
C PHE A 34 -11.84 -9.38 11.47
N GLY A 35 -12.57 -8.54 10.74
CA GLY A 35 -13.04 -7.24 11.23
C GLY A 35 -14.29 -7.42 12.09
N HIS A 36 -15.42 -7.69 11.44
CA HIS A 36 -16.71 -7.99 12.06
C HIS A 36 -17.65 -8.72 11.07
N SER A 37 -18.75 -9.27 11.57
CA SER A 37 -19.81 -9.94 10.79
C SER A 37 -21.17 -9.31 11.06
N GLY A 38 -22.12 -9.51 10.16
CA GLY A 38 -23.51 -9.02 10.34
C GLY A 38 -23.93 -7.98 9.30
N GLY A 39 -23.23 -7.95 8.16
CA GLY A 39 -23.33 -6.88 7.18
C GLY A 39 -22.01 -6.13 7.07
N CYS A 40 -21.70 -5.67 5.87
CA CYS A 40 -20.49 -4.93 5.57
C CYS A 40 -20.84 -3.72 4.71
N GLU A 41 -20.72 -2.55 5.31
CA GLU A 41 -20.62 -1.28 4.61
C GLU A 41 -19.12 -0.95 4.44
N ILE A 42 -18.73 -0.56 3.23
CA ILE A 42 -17.30 -0.46 2.87
C ILE A 42 -16.58 0.60 3.71
N ASN A 43 -17.19 1.77 3.93
CA ASN A 43 -16.55 2.84 4.69
C ASN A 43 -16.47 2.49 6.18
N GLU A 44 -17.50 1.87 6.74
CA GLU A 44 -17.51 1.34 8.11
C GLU A 44 -16.40 0.31 8.29
N CYS A 45 -16.32 -0.68 7.40
CA CYS A 45 -15.29 -1.71 7.44
C CYS A 45 -13.89 -1.12 7.33
N PHE A 46 -13.66 -0.23 6.37
CA PHE A 46 -12.38 0.44 6.18
C PHE A 46 -11.96 1.26 7.41
N ASN A 47 -12.87 2.07 7.96
CA ASN A 47 -12.59 2.91 9.13
C ASN A 47 -12.37 2.06 10.39
N ALA A 48 -13.15 0.99 10.58
CA ALA A 48 -12.99 0.07 11.69
C ALA A 48 -11.64 -0.66 11.64
N CYS A 49 -11.22 -1.12 10.46
CA CYS A 49 -9.91 -1.75 10.28
C CYS A 49 -8.77 -0.78 10.63
N ARG A 50 -8.85 0.49 10.19
CA ARG A 50 -7.83 1.50 10.50
C ARG A 50 -7.81 1.90 11.97
N ALA A 51 -8.98 1.99 12.61
CA ALA A 51 -9.09 2.27 14.04
C ALA A 51 -8.46 1.15 14.89
N LYS A 52 -8.55 -0.11 14.45
CA LYS A 52 -8.07 -1.29 15.18
C LYS A 52 -6.59 -1.61 14.91
N LEU A 53 -6.13 -1.52 13.66
CA LEU A 53 -4.85 -2.05 13.21
C LEU A 53 -3.86 -0.98 12.73
N GLY A 54 -4.28 0.28 12.71
CA GLY A 54 -3.45 1.42 12.30
C GLY A 54 -3.78 1.92 10.89
N GLN A 55 -3.17 3.06 10.54
CA GLN A 55 -3.52 3.83 9.35
C GLN A 55 -3.28 3.08 8.03
N ASP A 56 -2.37 2.10 8.03
CA ASP A 56 -1.99 1.28 6.88
C ASP A 56 -2.89 0.05 6.68
N ALA A 57 -3.86 -0.17 7.58
CA ALA A 57 -4.83 -1.24 7.42
C ALA A 57 -5.92 -0.88 6.40
N HIS A 58 -6.39 -1.87 5.66
CA HIS A 58 -7.44 -1.74 4.66
C HIS A 58 -8.57 -2.73 4.94
N GLY A 59 -9.82 -2.25 4.92
CA GLY A 59 -11.01 -3.07 5.09
C GLY A 59 -11.64 -3.45 3.75
N PHE A 60 -12.07 -4.71 3.61
CA PHE A 60 -12.75 -5.23 2.43
C PHE A 60 -14.04 -5.93 2.84
N CYS A 61 -15.11 -5.69 2.07
CA CYS A 61 -16.32 -6.47 2.21
C CYS A 61 -16.20 -7.79 1.44
N TYR A 62 -16.40 -8.88 2.16
CA TYR A 62 -16.37 -10.23 1.65
C TYR A 62 -17.72 -10.91 1.86
N THR A 63 -18.02 -11.85 0.98
CA THR A 63 -19.26 -12.65 1.04
C THR A 63 -18.92 -14.05 1.52
N ILE A 64 -19.42 -14.43 2.70
CA ILE A 64 -19.29 -15.79 3.23
C ILE A 64 -20.61 -16.55 3.09
N LYS A 65 -21.72 -15.96 3.53
CA LYS A 65 -23.08 -16.54 3.45
C LYS A 65 -24.01 -15.69 2.59
N THR A 66 -23.99 -14.38 2.78
CA THR A 66 -24.80 -13.43 2.02
C THR A 66 -23.92 -12.30 1.47
N PRO A 67 -24.33 -11.62 0.38
CA PRO A 67 -23.51 -10.57 -0.22
C PRO A 67 -23.04 -9.54 0.81
N ASN A 68 -21.73 -9.29 0.85
CA ASN A 68 -21.09 -8.33 1.76
C ASN A 68 -21.49 -8.55 3.23
N ASP A 69 -21.46 -9.78 3.73
CA ASP A 69 -21.85 -10.07 5.12
C ASP A 69 -20.72 -9.93 6.13
N THR A 70 -19.49 -9.85 5.63
CA THR A 70 -18.27 -9.94 6.42
C THR A 70 -17.29 -8.83 6.07
N CYS A 71 -16.74 -8.18 7.09
CA CYS A 71 -15.62 -7.26 6.95
C CYS A 71 -14.29 -7.97 7.24
N MET A 72 -13.34 -7.85 6.32
CA MET A 72 -11.99 -8.41 6.41
C MET A 72 -10.96 -7.28 6.44
N CYS A 73 -10.01 -7.32 7.38
CA CYS A 73 -8.96 -6.31 7.48
C CYS A 73 -7.62 -6.89 7.01
N ARG A 74 -6.99 -6.25 6.03
CA ARG A 74 -5.59 -6.50 5.66
C ARG A 74 -4.71 -5.44 6.29
N HIS A 75 -3.64 -5.84 6.95
CA HIS A 75 -2.69 -4.89 7.52
C HIS A 75 -1.25 -5.40 7.41
N PRO A 76 -0.26 -4.50 7.52
CA PRO A 76 1.15 -4.90 7.55
C PRO A 76 1.44 -5.75 8.81
N CYS A 77 2.07 -6.90 8.61
CA CYS A 77 2.69 -7.77 9.61
C CYS A 77 3.92 -8.47 9.00
#